data_AF-A0A519MTG3-F1
#
_entry.id   AF-A0A519MTG3-F1
#
_cell.length_a   1.000
_cell.length_b   1.000
_cell.length_c   1.000
_cell.angle_alpha   90.00
_cell.angle_beta   90.00
_cell.angle_gamma   90.00
#
_symmetry.space_group_name_H-M   'P 1'
#
loop_
_entity.id
_entity.type
_entity.pdbx_description
1 polymer ?
#
loop_
_entity_poly.entity_id
_entity_poly.type
_entity_poly.pdbx_seq_one_letter_code
_entity_poly.pdbx_strand_id
1 'polypeptide(L)'
;PFHKDKIEHLLYAKNWVDTVQWHYEDIIRNPNIDPVAALTLKRQIDASNQVRTDMVEYIDSYFLQKYSDVQVKDNAKINSESPAWALDRLSILALKIHHMNEEATREDASAEHRAKCNEKLNVLLEQKKDLFTAIDDLLTDIENGDKYMKVYKQMKMYNDEELNPVLYQNKK
;
A
#
# COMPACT_ATOMS: atom_id res chain seq x y z
N PRO A 1 13.86 -9.84 12.48
CA PRO A 1 12.37 -9.75 12.52
C PRO A 1 11.89 -9.11 13.83
N PHE A 2 10.96 -8.14 13.76
CA PHE A 2 10.39 -7.44 14.92
C PHE A 2 9.39 -8.33 15.69
N HIS A 3 9.23 -8.10 16.98
CA HIS A 3 8.26 -8.82 17.80
C HIS A 3 6.81 -8.52 17.37
N LYS A 4 5.92 -9.51 17.45
CA LYS A 4 4.54 -9.43 16.93
C LYS A 4 3.66 -8.35 17.58
N ASP A 5 4.02 -7.90 18.77
CA ASP A 5 3.33 -6.84 19.53
C ASP A 5 3.75 -5.42 19.09
N LYS A 6 4.71 -5.29 18.17
CA LYS A 6 5.27 -4.02 17.71
C LYS A 6 4.66 -3.58 16.39
N ILE A 7 4.41 -2.28 16.22
CA ILE A 7 3.94 -1.73 14.94
C ILE A 7 4.94 -2.00 13.81
N GLU A 8 6.23 -2.05 14.10
CA GLU A 8 7.30 -2.37 13.16
C GLU A 8 7.13 -3.77 12.55
N HIS A 9 6.57 -4.72 13.30
CA HIS A 9 6.23 -6.04 12.76
C HIS A 9 5.12 -5.93 11.72
N LEU A 10 4.08 -5.16 12.01
CA LEU A 10 2.95 -4.93 11.09
C LEU A 10 3.42 -4.23 9.82
N LEU A 11 4.21 -3.16 9.95
CA LEU A 11 4.76 -2.42 8.82
C LEU A 11 5.69 -3.29 7.97
N TYR A 12 6.55 -4.10 8.60
CA TYR A 12 7.41 -5.03 7.88
C TYR A 12 6.60 -6.09 7.12
N ALA A 13 5.62 -6.72 7.77
CA ALA A 13 4.77 -7.72 7.13
C ALA A 13 3.94 -7.11 5.99
N LYS A 14 3.46 -5.88 6.15
CA LYS A 14 2.75 -5.13 5.11
C LYS A 14 3.64 -4.92 3.89
N ASN A 15 4.86 -4.43 4.09
CA ASN A 15 5.84 -4.23 3.02
C ASN A 15 6.17 -5.54 2.30
N TRP A 16 6.20 -6.66 3.03
CA TRP A 16 6.39 -7.98 2.42
C TRP A 16 5.22 -8.38 1.51
N VAL A 17 3.96 -8.16 1.95
CA VAL A 17 2.78 -8.41 1.12
C VAL A 17 2.82 -7.59 -0.16
N ASP A 18 3.17 -6.31 -0.08
CA ASP A 18 3.34 -5.46 -1.26
C ASP A 18 4.41 -5.97 -2.21
N THR A 19 5.54 -6.45 -1.69
CA THR A 19 6.64 -6.99 -2.48
C THR A 19 6.20 -8.25 -3.23
N VAL A 20 5.52 -9.17 -2.54
CA VAL A 20 4.98 -10.38 -3.15
C VAL A 20 3.93 -10.04 -4.21
N GLN A 21 3.02 -9.12 -3.91
CA GLN A 21 2.02 -8.65 -4.86
C GLN A 21 2.65 -8.06 -6.12
N TRP A 22 3.69 -7.23 -5.97
CA TRP A 22 4.43 -6.64 -7.07
C TRP A 22 4.97 -7.72 -8.02
N HIS A 23 5.64 -8.74 -7.47
CA HIS A 23 6.19 -9.81 -8.30
C HIS A 23 5.13 -10.73 -8.90
N TYR A 24 3.98 -10.93 -8.25
CA TYR A 24 2.85 -11.60 -8.89
C TYR A 24 2.34 -10.82 -10.11
N GLU A 25 2.26 -9.49 -10.01
CA GLU A 25 1.88 -8.61 -11.13
C GLU A 25 2.92 -8.65 -12.26
N ASP A 26 4.21 -8.82 -11.96
CA ASP A 26 5.23 -9.02 -13.00
C ASP A 26 5.04 -10.36 -13.74
N ILE A 27 4.81 -11.45 -12.99
CA ILE A 27 4.66 -12.80 -13.56
C ILE A 27 3.41 -12.88 -14.45
N ILE A 28 2.27 -12.34 -14.00
CA ILE A 28 1.00 -12.40 -14.76
C ILE A 28 1.05 -11.61 -16.07
N ARG A 29 1.96 -10.64 -16.20
CA ARG A 29 2.17 -9.84 -17.42
C ARG A 29 2.93 -10.58 -18.53
N ASN A 30 3.46 -11.77 -18.26
CA ASN A 30 4.11 -12.60 -19.28
C ASN A 30 3.07 -13.05 -20.33
N PRO A 31 3.18 -12.65 -21.62
CA PRO A 31 2.21 -13.03 -22.64
C PRO A 31 2.20 -14.52 -22.96
N ASN A 32 3.24 -15.26 -22.56
CA ASN A 32 3.38 -16.70 -22.80
C ASN A 32 3.04 -17.54 -21.56
N ILE A 33 2.44 -16.96 -20.52
CA ILE A 33 2.03 -17.70 -19.32
C ILE A 33 0.97 -18.76 -19.67
N ASP A 34 1.08 -19.94 -19.05
CA ASP A 34 0.02 -20.96 -19.13
C ASP A 34 -1.29 -20.39 -18.56
N PRO A 35 -2.40 -20.38 -19.33
CA PRO A 35 -3.69 -19.86 -18.87
C PRO A 35 -4.20 -20.46 -17.56
N VAL A 36 -3.92 -21.75 -17.29
CA VAL A 36 -4.35 -22.40 -16.04
C VAL A 36 -3.54 -21.88 -14.85
N ALA A 37 -2.23 -21.74 -15.03
CA ALA A 37 -1.35 -21.11 -14.05
C ALA A 37 -1.71 -19.63 -13.84
N ALA A 38 -2.05 -18.91 -14.92
CA ALA A 38 -2.48 -17.51 -14.87
C ALA A 38 -3.75 -17.32 -14.02
N LEU A 39 -4.75 -18.20 -14.14
CA LEU A 39 -5.94 -18.14 -13.29
C LEU A 39 -5.62 -18.39 -11.82
N THR A 40 -4.72 -19.34 -11.54
CA THR A 40 -4.26 -19.64 -10.17
C THR A 40 -3.54 -18.42 -9.57
N LEU A 41 -2.63 -17.83 -10.33
CA LEU A 41 -1.91 -16.62 -9.93
C LEU A 41 -2.84 -15.42 -9.75
N LYS A 42 -3.86 -15.27 -10.61
CA LYS A 42 -4.86 -14.22 -10.47
C LYS A 42 -5.63 -14.32 -9.15
N ARG A 43 -5.98 -15.54 -8.72
CA ARG A 43 -6.61 -15.76 -7.41
C ARG A 43 -5.67 -15.40 -6.25
N GLN A 44 -4.37 -15.67 -6.39
CA GLN A 44 -3.36 -15.27 -5.40
C GLN A 44 -3.20 -13.75 -5.33
N ILE A 45 -3.18 -13.07 -6.48
CA ILE A 45 -3.19 -11.60 -6.61
C ILE A 45 -4.41 -11.02 -5.90
N ASP A 46 -5.60 -11.60 -6.09
CA ASP A 46 -6.83 -11.13 -5.46
C ASP A 46 -6.79 -11.31 -3.93
N ALA A 47 -6.34 -12.47 -3.46
CA ALA A 47 -6.17 -12.75 -2.04
C ALA A 47 -5.14 -11.81 -1.39
N SER A 48 -3.99 -11.61 -2.05
CA SER A 48 -2.92 -10.74 -1.57
C SER A 48 -3.35 -9.26 -1.55
N ASN A 49 -4.14 -8.81 -2.54
CA ASN A 49 -4.77 -7.48 -2.50
C ASN A 49 -5.72 -7.31 -1.31
N GLN A 50 -6.47 -8.35 -0.95
CA GLN A 50 -7.34 -8.32 0.24
C GLN A 50 -6.51 -8.24 1.52
N VAL A 51 -5.48 -9.09 1.65
CA VAL A 51 -4.56 -9.05 2.79
C VAL A 51 -3.92 -7.67 2.94
N ARG A 52 -3.45 -7.04 1.86
CA ARG A 52 -2.91 -5.68 1.91
C ARG A 52 -3.91 -4.71 2.53
N THR A 53 -5.16 -4.69 2.03
CA THR A 53 -6.18 -3.78 2.56
C THR A 53 -6.50 -4.06 4.02
N ASP A 54 -6.66 -5.33 4.41
CA ASP A 54 -6.94 -5.71 5.79
C ASP A 54 -5.81 -5.24 6.74
N MET A 55 -4.55 -5.34 6.30
CA MET A 55 -3.41 -4.85 7.05
C MET A 55 -3.41 -3.32 7.18
N VAL A 56 -3.79 -2.59 6.13
CA VAL A 56 -3.92 -1.12 6.19
C VAL A 56 -5.01 -0.73 7.19
N GLU A 57 -6.18 -1.35 7.15
CA GLU A 57 -7.27 -1.10 8.12
C GLU A 57 -6.86 -1.46 9.56
N TYR A 58 -6.05 -2.50 9.73
CA TYR A 58 -5.51 -2.88 11.03
C TYR A 58 -4.51 -1.84 11.57
N ILE A 59 -3.63 -1.31 10.71
CA ILE A 59 -2.71 -0.22 11.06
C ILE A 59 -3.50 1.05 11.42
N ASP A 60 -4.59 1.34 10.71
CA ASP A 60 -5.49 2.45 11.07
C ASP A 60 -6.12 2.26 12.45
N SER A 61 -6.51 1.04 12.79
CA SER A 61 -7.02 0.70 14.13
C SER A 61 -5.97 0.95 15.21
N TYR A 62 -4.70 0.65 14.93
CA TYR A 62 -3.60 0.99 15.84
C TYR A 62 -3.48 2.50 16.06
N PHE A 63 -3.51 3.31 15.00
CA PHE A 63 -3.40 4.76 15.13
C PHE A 63 -4.62 5.38 15.83
N LEU A 64 -5.83 4.87 15.57
CA LEU A 64 -7.04 5.26 16.31
C LEU A 64 -6.90 4.99 17.80
N GLN A 65 -6.37 3.83 18.18
CA GLN A 65 -6.12 3.51 19.58
C GLN A 65 -5.02 4.39 20.17
N LYS A 66 -3.93 4.62 19.43
CA LYS A 66 -2.80 5.45 19.89
C LYS A 66 -3.23 6.89 20.19
N TYR A 67 -4.15 7.43 19.40
CA TYR A 67 -4.60 8.82 19.51
C TYR A 67 -5.99 8.96 20.16
N SER A 68 -6.49 7.93 20.86
CA SER A 68 -7.83 7.95 21.45
C SER A 68 -8.04 9.02 22.52
N ASP A 69 -6.96 9.39 23.22
CA ASP A 69 -7.01 10.35 24.33
C ASP A 69 -6.76 11.80 23.88
N VAL A 70 -6.43 12.00 22.59
CA VAL A 70 -6.18 13.34 22.04
C VAL A 70 -7.48 14.14 22.02
N GLN A 71 -7.42 15.33 22.63
CA GLN A 71 -8.54 16.27 22.62
C GLN A 71 -8.59 17.01 21.27
N VAL A 72 -9.59 16.69 20.47
CA VAL A 72 -9.82 17.32 19.17
C VAL A 72 -10.27 18.77 19.37
N LYS A 73 -9.61 19.72 18.68
CA LYS A 73 -9.97 21.14 18.74
C LYS A 73 -11.28 21.40 17.98
N ASP A 74 -12.02 22.44 18.38
CA ASP A 74 -13.30 22.81 17.76
C ASP A 74 -13.18 23.11 16.24
N ASN A 75 -12.01 23.57 15.80
CA ASN A 75 -11.70 23.88 14.41
C ASN A 75 -10.89 22.79 13.69
N ALA A 76 -10.79 21.59 14.28
CA ALA A 76 -10.03 20.49 13.72
C ALA A 76 -10.59 20.06 12.36
N LYS A 77 -9.70 19.63 11.46
CA LYS A 77 -10.04 19.25 10.09
C LYS A 77 -9.88 17.75 9.86
N ILE A 78 -10.54 17.26 8.83
CA ILE A 78 -10.25 15.92 8.28
C ILE A 78 -9.08 16.02 7.29
N ASN A 79 -8.37 14.91 7.11
CA ASN A 79 -7.48 14.73 5.98
C ASN A 79 -8.14 13.82 4.92
N SER A 80 -7.67 13.90 3.67
CA SER A 80 -8.17 13.05 2.60
C SER A 80 -7.83 11.58 2.79
N GLU A 81 -6.70 11.28 3.43
CA GLU A 81 -6.20 9.93 3.67
C GLU A 81 -5.84 9.77 5.16
N SER A 82 -5.96 8.53 5.66
CA SER A 82 -5.48 8.18 7.00
C SER A 82 -3.97 7.94 7.01
N PRO A 83 -3.31 7.91 8.20
CA PRO A 83 -1.90 7.55 8.31
C PRO A 83 -1.58 6.19 7.68
N ALA A 84 -2.44 5.18 7.83
CA ALA A 84 -2.17 3.86 7.28
C ALA A 84 -2.19 3.86 5.74
N TRP A 85 -3.12 4.57 5.10
CA TRP A 85 -3.15 4.71 3.64
C TRP A 85 -1.97 5.52 3.11
N ALA A 86 -1.52 6.54 3.83
CA ALA A 86 -0.31 7.29 3.46
C ALA A 86 0.95 6.40 3.53
N LEU A 87 1.07 5.56 4.57
CA LEU A 87 2.13 4.55 4.71
C LEU A 87 2.03 3.46 3.64
N ASP A 88 0.82 3.07 3.23
CA ASP A 88 0.59 2.14 2.12
C ASP A 88 1.20 2.65 0.82
N ARG A 89 0.91 3.90 0.47
CA ARG A 89 1.49 4.58 -0.70
C ARG A 89 3.01 4.68 -0.59
N LEU A 90 3.54 4.95 0.60
CA LEU A 90 4.98 5.03 0.84
C LEU A 90 5.68 3.69 0.57
N SER A 91 5.05 2.58 0.95
CA SER A 91 5.57 1.23 0.68
C SER A 91 5.67 0.94 -0.81
N ILE A 92 4.60 1.19 -1.57
CA ILE A 92 4.61 1.04 -3.03
C ILE A 92 5.62 1.97 -3.70
N LEU A 93 5.77 3.20 -3.20
CA LEU A 93 6.77 4.14 -3.70
C LEU A 93 8.20 3.62 -3.45
N ALA A 94 8.46 2.99 -2.31
CA ALA A 94 9.75 2.37 -2.02
C ALA A 94 10.08 1.24 -3.01
N LEU A 95 9.10 0.40 -3.38
CA LEU A 95 9.27 -0.62 -4.42
C LEU A 95 9.55 -0.01 -5.80
N LYS A 96 8.82 1.04 -6.17
CA LYS A 96 9.09 1.78 -7.42
C LYS A 96 10.52 2.32 -7.46
N ILE A 97 11.00 2.91 -6.36
CA ILE A 97 12.36 3.41 -6.25
C ILE A 97 13.37 2.28 -6.39
N HIS A 98 13.14 1.15 -5.72
CA HIS A 98 14.02 -0.01 -5.79
C HIS A 98 14.20 -0.50 -7.24
N HIS A 99 13.10 -0.82 -7.92
CA HIS A 99 13.16 -1.33 -9.29
C HIS A 99 13.59 -0.27 -10.32
N MET A 100 13.23 1.00 -10.12
CA MET A 100 13.73 2.08 -10.99
C MET A 100 15.24 2.26 -10.84
N ASN A 101 15.76 2.09 -9.62
CA ASN A 101 17.20 2.15 -9.38
C ASN A 101 17.92 0.98 -10.08
N GLU A 102 17.38 -0.24 -10.05
CA GLU A 102 17.93 -1.37 -10.81
C GLU A 102 18.04 -1.03 -12.30
N GLU A 103 17.00 -0.46 -12.90
CA GLU A 103 17.02 -0.06 -14.31
C GLU A 103 17.95 1.13 -14.60
N ALA A 104 18.08 2.08 -13.66
CA ALA A 104 18.96 3.23 -13.77
C ALA A 104 20.45 2.86 -13.69
N THR A 105 20.78 1.77 -12.98
CA THR A 105 22.16 1.28 -12.81
C THR A 105 22.48 0.04 -13.64
N ARG A 106 21.52 -0.46 -14.43
CA ARG A 106 21.68 -1.65 -15.26
C ARG A 106 22.84 -1.52 -16.26
N GLU A 107 23.87 -2.34 -16.06
CA GLU A 107 25.14 -2.25 -16.79
C GLU A 107 25.00 -2.56 -18.29
N ASP A 108 24.17 -3.53 -18.64
CA ASP A 108 23.92 -3.97 -20.03
C ASP A 108 22.89 -3.11 -20.78
N ALA A 109 22.29 -2.09 -20.12
CA ALA A 109 21.42 -1.13 -20.77
C ALA A 109 22.20 -0.08 -21.60
N SER A 110 21.51 0.58 -22.54
CA SER A 110 22.09 1.73 -23.22
C SER A 110 22.27 2.92 -22.26
N ALA A 111 23.22 3.81 -22.57
CA ALA A 111 23.41 5.04 -21.79
C ALA A 111 22.16 5.92 -21.80
N GLU A 112 21.43 5.97 -22.92
CA GLU A 112 20.17 6.70 -23.04
C GLU A 112 19.07 6.13 -22.14
N HIS A 113 18.97 4.79 -22.04
CA HIS A 113 18.03 4.13 -21.13
C HIS A 113 18.33 4.49 -19.68
N ARG A 114 19.60 4.34 -19.26
CA ARG A 114 20.02 4.70 -17.90
C ARG A 114 19.75 6.17 -17.59
N ALA A 115 20.00 7.09 -18.52
CA ALA A 115 19.72 8.51 -18.33
C ALA A 115 18.22 8.76 -18.10
N LYS A 116 17.35 8.20 -18.94
CA LYS A 116 15.89 8.29 -18.79
C LYS A 116 15.38 7.66 -17.48
N CYS A 117 15.96 6.54 -17.05
CA CYS A 117 15.61 5.92 -15.78
C CYS A 117 16.10 6.74 -14.58
N ASN A 118 17.27 7.38 -14.67
CA ASN A 118 17.75 8.29 -13.62
C ASN A 118 16.84 9.52 -13.46
N GLU A 119 16.34 10.11 -14.56
CA GLU A 119 15.36 11.20 -14.49
C GLU A 119 14.10 10.77 -13.73
N LYS A 120 13.56 9.59 -14.05
CA LYS A 120 12.40 9.02 -13.34
C LYS A 120 12.72 8.72 -11.88
N LEU A 121 13.90 8.19 -11.58
CA LEU A 121 14.36 7.88 -10.22
C LEU A 121 14.40 9.16 -9.37
N ASN A 122 14.91 10.26 -9.92
CA ASN A 122 14.95 11.55 -9.22
C ASN A 122 13.54 12.05 -8.84
N VAL A 123 12.57 11.93 -9.74
CA VAL A 123 11.17 12.25 -9.45
C VAL A 123 10.61 11.37 -8.33
N LEU A 124 10.90 10.06 -8.35
CA LEU A 124 10.43 9.14 -7.30
C LEU A 124 11.07 9.46 -5.93
N LEU A 125 12.34 9.87 -5.91
CA LEU A 125 13.04 10.28 -4.68
C LEU A 125 12.47 11.59 -4.11
N GLU A 126 12.11 12.55 -4.97
CA GLU A 126 11.41 13.76 -4.57
C GLU A 126 10.03 13.43 -3.97
N GLN A 127 9.23 12.61 -4.67
CA GLN A 127 7.95 12.13 -4.16
C GLN A 127 8.08 11.44 -2.79
N LYS A 128 9.17 10.70 -2.56
CA LYS A 128 9.41 10.04 -1.27
C LYS A 128 9.62 11.08 -0.17
N LYS A 129 10.42 12.11 -0.44
CA LYS A 129 10.67 13.20 0.52
C LYS A 129 9.36 13.91 0.87
N ASP A 130 8.58 14.32 -0.14
CA ASP A 130 7.31 15.00 0.06
C ASP A 130 6.32 14.14 0.85
N LEU A 131 6.27 12.84 0.55
CA LEU A 131 5.39 11.90 1.24
C LEU A 131 5.79 11.69 2.71
N PHE A 132 7.08 11.62 3.03
CA PHE A 132 7.55 11.59 4.41
C PHE A 132 7.13 12.85 5.17
N THR A 133 7.41 14.03 4.60
CA THR A 133 7.01 15.30 5.23
C THR A 133 5.49 15.37 5.44
N ALA A 134 4.69 15.00 4.45
CA ALA A 134 3.23 15.01 4.58
C ALA A 134 2.71 14.02 5.65
N ILE A 135 3.37 12.87 5.82
CA ILE A 135 3.03 11.90 6.87
C ILE A 135 3.40 12.45 8.25
N ASP A 136 4.59 13.02 8.41
CA ASP A 136 5.05 13.60 9.67
C ASP A 136 4.14 14.77 10.09
N ASP A 137 3.78 15.64 9.15
CA ASP A 137 2.84 16.75 9.37
C ASP A 137 1.45 16.21 9.77
N LEU A 138 0.95 15.18 9.09
CA LEU A 138 -0.34 14.57 9.42
C LEU A 138 -0.35 13.98 10.84
N LEU A 139 0.69 13.23 11.22
CA LEU A 139 0.79 12.65 12.55
C LEU A 139 0.90 13.73 13.63
N THR A 140 1.68 14.77 13.37
CA THR A 140 1.83 15.92 14.27
C THR A 140 0.51 16.67 14.44
N ASP A 141 -0.21 16.93 13.35
CA ASP A 141 -1.53 17.58 13.38
C ASP A 141 -2.55 16.73 14.17
N ILE A 142 -2.51 15.41 14.02
CA ILE A 142 -3.37 14.49 14.79
C ILE A 142 -3.00 14.55 16.27
N GLU A 143 -1.72 14.49 16.62
CA GLU A 143 -1.22 14.56 18.00
C GLU A 143 -1.61 15.86 18.70
N ASN A 144 -1.62 16.97 17.95
CA ASN A 144 -2.00 18.29 18.45
C ASN A 144 -3.52 18.53 18.47
N GLY A 145 -4.33 17.60 17.96
CA GLY A 145 -5.78 17.76 17.84
C GLY A 145 -6.23 18.74 16.76
N ASP A 146 -5.33 19.14 15.84
CA ASP A 146 -5.62 19.99 14.68
C ASP A 146 -6.28 19.21 13.53
N LYS A 147 -6.03 17.89 13.49
CA LYS A 147 -6.76 16.95 12.65
C LYS A 147 -7.28 15.79 13.49
N TYR A 148 -8.34 15.16 13.03
CA TYR A 148 -8.86 13.94 13.62
C TYR A 148 -8.92 12.82 12.59
N MET A 149 -8.75 11.59 13.06
CA MET A 149 -8.85 10.41 12.22
C MET A 149 -10.31 10.07 11.95
N LYS A 150 -10.63 9.84 10.67
CA LYS A 150 -11.88 9.23 10.26
C LYS A 150 -11.55 8.10 9.29
N VAL A 151 -11.81 6.87 9.71
CA VAL A 151 -11.50 5.67 8.93
C VAL A 151 -12.77 5.14 8.26
N TYR A 152 -12.62 4.63 7.05
CA TYR A 152 -13.67 3.94 6.31
C TYR A 152 -13.19 2.53 6.00
N LYS A 153 -14.00 1.53 6.34
CA LYS A 153 -13.74 0.15 5.91
C LYS A 153 -14.05 -0.02 4.44
N GLN A 154 -13.33 -0.92 3.79
CA GLN A 154 -13.48 -1.22 2.38
C GLN A 154 -14.85 -1.86 2.11
N MET A 155 -15.60 -1.30 1.15
CA MET A 155 -16.95 -1.74 0.78
C MET A 155 -16.95 -2.63 -0.48
N LYS A 156 -16.06 -3.63 -0.56
CA LYS A 156 -16.01 -4.51 -1.75
C LYS A 156 -17.17 -5.52 -1.73
N MET A 157 -18.08 -5.40 -2.69
CA MET A 157 -19.24 -6.29 -2.82
C MET A 157 -18.89 -7.67 -3.39
N TYR A 158 -17.94 -7.76 -4.32
CA TYR A 158 -17.69 -9.02 -5.05
C TYR A 158 -16.87 -10.05 -4.27
N ASN A 159 -16.27 -9.67 -3.14
CA ASN A 159 -15.60 -10.61 -2.23
C ASN A 159 -16.57 -11.23 -1.22
N ASP A 160 -17.78 -10.66 -1.11
CA ASP A 160 -18.84 -11.16 -0.23
C ASP A 160 -19.72 -12.14 -1.01
N GLU A 161 -19.82 -13.37 -0.53
CA GLU A 161 -20.64 -14.42 -1.16
C GLU A 161 -22.13 -14.06 -1.22
N GLU A 162 -22.62 -13.23 -0.30
CA GLU A 162 -24.01 -12.78 -0.23
C GLU A 162 -24.29 -11.63 -1.20
N LEU A 163 -23.26 -10.87 -1.59
CA LEU A 163 -23.39 -9.72 -2.49
C LEU A 163 -22.89 -10.00 -3.92
N ASN A 164 -22.14 -11.07 -4.15
CA ASN A 164 -21.63 -11.41 -5.48
C ASN A 164 -22.65 -12.23 -6.30
N PRO A 165 -23.21 -11.67 -7.40
CA PRO A 165 -24.21 -12.36 -8.22
C PRO A 165 -23.77 -13.70 -8.76
N VAL A 166 -22.49 -13.84 -9.11
CA VAL A 166 -21.95 -15.09 -9.65
C VAL A 166 -21.93 -16.18 -8.58
N LEU A 167 -21.77 -15.82 -7.30
CA LEU A 167 -21.69 -16.77 -6.20
C LEU A 167 -23.07 -17.14 -5.66
N TYR A 168 -23.97 -16.16 -5.45
CA TYR A 168 -25.29 -16.44 -4.91
C TYR A 168 -26.28 -16.98 -5.96
N GLN A 169 -26.12 -16.66 -7.26
CA GLN A 169 -26.99 -17.25 -8.30
C GLN A 169 -26.68 -18.72 -8.56
N ASN A 170 -25.43 -19.16 -8.30
CA ASN A 170 -25.01 -20.56 -8.42
C ASN A 170 -25.39 -21.43 -7.20
N LYS A 171 -25.97 -20.84 -6.15
CA LYS A 171 -26.52 -21.56 -4.97
C LYS A 171 -28.00 -21.95 -5.13
N LYS A 172 -28.59 -21.79 -6.33
CA LYS A 172 -29.98 -22.19 -6.66
C LYS A 172 -30.06 -23.56 -7.30
#